data_AF-D1PFR0-F1
#
_entry.id   AF-D1PFR0-F1
#
_cell.length_a   1.000
_cell.length_b   1.000
_cell.length_c   1.000
_cell.angle_alpha   90.00
_cell.angle_beta   90.00
_cell.angle_gamma   90.00
#
_symmetry.space_group_name_H-M   'P 1'
#
loop_
_entity.id
_entity.type
_entity.pdbx_description
1 polymer ?
#
loop_
_entity_poly.entity_id
_entity_poly.type
_entity_poly.pdbx_seq_one_letter_code
_entity_poly.pdbx_strand_id
1 'polypeptide(L)'
;MNKLEVSQRDKVRSLYGENPLYRMIERLADQYSLPPYHLKMHPEDIFQAVMGWIDSIRTEPDNDKMIRLIDQSWNRQWRTLSDIGERARCECSDQELEETTCMMLLWLHKCLVLLCDEQVHGNLWYHKCAEKLVLQMMSHSYVWMDVNKTVFKGWNLMETVDELKDWLIQYVDSSATPITTVEGELVLQDTSCFIFPPNGEYDPKMYTPQAQKIWRKLVEKKWCAKQDSMLVWKNTNKSFGFMVKIVAHHLNIYDPTKKGVIAWSAFQKVFMGLEDSTFRQVRNSASKLDLTTKSSSWPEAAQDIRLLVKSV
;
A
#
# COMPACT_ATOMS: atom_id res chain seq x y z
N MET A 1 15.38 0.32 -7.29
CA MET A 1 14.77 0.09 -5.97
C MET A 1 15.78 0.43 -4.92
N ASN A 2 15.45 1.33 -4.00
CA ASN A 2 16.36 1.80 -2.96
C ASN A 2 16.13 1.06 -1.63
N LYS A 3 17.14 1.02 -0.77
CA LYS A 3 16.98 0.60 0.63
C LYS A 3 16.02 1.57 1.33
N LEU A 4 15.05 1.04 2.08
CA LEU A 4 14.06 1.86 2.75
C LEU A 4 14.70 2.68 3.88
N GLU A 5 14.30 3.93 4.02
CA GLU A 5 14.61 4.72 5.21
C GLU A 5 13.86 4.17 6.44
N VAL A 6 14.35 4.48 7.65
CA VAL A 6 13.74 4.00 8.90
C VAL A 6 12.24 4.30 8.98
N SER A 7 11.85 5.54 8.63
CA SER A 7 10.46 5.99 8.62
C SER A 7 9.59 5.23 7.61
N GLN A 8 10.17 4.80 6.48
CA GLN A 8 9.48 4.00 5.48
C GLN A 8 9.34 2.55 5.93
N ARG A 9 10.35 1.99 6.61
CA ARG A 9 10.27 0.63 7.18
C ARG A 9 9.17 0.52 8.23
N ASP A 10 9.10 1.47 9.16
CA ASP A 10 8.05 1.47 10.18
C ASP A 10 6.65 1.53 9.54
N LYS A 11 6.51 2.26 8.43
CA LYS A 11 5.28 2.31 7.66
C LYS A 11 4.99 1.01 6.93
N VAL A 12 5.99 0.35 6.33
CA VAL A 12 5.83 -0.98 5.73
C VAL A 12 5.37 -1.99 6.79
N ARG A 13 6.03 -2.03 7.95
CA ARG A 13 5.65 -2.91 9.06
C ARG A 13 4.23 -2.63 9.54
N SER A 14 3.84 -1.35 9.65
CA SER A 14 2.47 -0.99 10.03
C SER A 14 1.41 -1.38 9.01
N LEU A 15 1.73 -1.36 7.71
CA LEU A 15 0.78 -1.64 6.63
C LEU A 15 0.70 -3.13 6.28
N TYR A 16 1.82 -3.82 6.35
CA TYR A 16 1.99 -5.18 5.82
C TYR A 16 2.45 -6.17 6.89
N GLY A 17 2.55 -5.79 8.16
CA GLY A 17 2.98 -6.67 9.25
C GLY A 17 2.17 -7.96 9.38
N GLU A 18 0.88 -7.92 9.02
CA GLU A 18 0.00 -9.10 9.02
C GLU A 18 -0.01 -9.85 7.68
N ASN A 19 0.63 -9.30 6.64
CA ASN A 19 0.70 -9.96 5.34
C ASN A 19 1.44 -11.30 5.46
N PRO A 20 0.89 -12.41 4.92
CA PRO A 20 1.51 -13.74 5.07
C PRO A 20 2.94 -13.80 4.52
N LEU A 21 3.22 -13.15 3.37
CA LEU A 21 4.55 -13.11 2.79
C LEU A 21 5.51 -12.31 3.68
N TYR A 22 5.06 -11.15 4.17
CA TYR A 22 5.86 -10.34 5.09
C TYR A 22 6.20 -11.10 6.37
N ARG A 23 5.22 -11.76 7.02
CA ARG A 23 5.45 -12.56 8.23
C ARG A 23 6.41 -13.71 8.00
N MET A 24 6.34 -14.36 6.84
CA MET A 24 7.29 -15.41 6.47
C MET A 24 8.71 -14.85 6.28
N ILE A 25 8.84 -13.72 5.57
CA ILE A 25 10.12 -13.04 5.38
C ILE A 25 10.68 -12.62 6.74
N GLU A 26 9.91 -11.98 7.61
CA GLU A 26 10.34 -11.52 8.92
C GLU A 26 10.90 -12.67 9.77
N ARG A 27 10.23 -13.82 9.80
CA ARG A 27 10.67 -15.00 10.56
C ARG A 27 11.93 -15.67 10.00
N LEU A 28 12.21 -15.53 8.71
CA LEU A 28 13.32 -16.22 8.02
C LEU A 28 14.48 -15.30 7.68
N ALA A 29 14.28 -13.98 7.67
CA ALA A 29 15.29 -12.98 7.35
C ALA A 29 16.31 -12.75 8.47
N ASP A 30 16.01 -13.15 9.72
CA ASP A 30 16.95 -13.05 10.85
C ASP A 30 18.29 -13.76 10.57
N GLN A 31 18.25 -14.82 9.77
CA GLN A 31 19.42 -15.62 9.38
C GLN A 31 20.44 -14.82 8.53
N TYR A 32 19.97 -13.76 7.87
CA TYR A 32 20.74 -12.89 6.98
C TYR A 32 20.91 -11.47 7.55
N SER A 33 20.37 -11.23 8.75
CA SER A 33 20.49 -9.97 9.49
C SER A 33 21.60 -10.01 10.55
N LEU A 34 22.13 -11.21 10.84
CA LEU A 34 23.16 -11.46 11.84
C LEU A 34 24.58 -11.35 11.23
N PRO A 35 25.60 -10.96 12.03
CA PRO A 35 27.00 -11.02 11.58
C PRO A 35 27.32 -12.42 11.03
N PRO A 36 28.03 -12.55 9.89
CA PRO A 36 29.03 -11.61 9.37
C PRO A 36 28.57 -10.68 8.22
N TYR A 37 27.29 -10.63 7.87
CA TYR A 37 26.82 -9.80 6.75
C TYR A 37 26.89 -8.29 7.06
N HIS A 38 27.55 -7.53 6.19
CA HIS A 38 27.63 -6.07 6.21
C HIS A 38 26.40 -5.42 5.55
N LEU A 39 25.86 -6.06 4.51
CA LEU A 39 24.64 -5.67 3.81
C LEU A 39 23.42 -6.12 4.63
N LYS A 40 23.14 -5.42 5.73
CA LYS A 40 21.98 -5.73 6.58
C LYS A 40 20.68 -5.43 5.83
N MET A 41 20.05 -6.47 5.29
CA MET A 41 18.74 -6.40 4.64
C MET A 41 17.65 -6.61 5.69
N HIS A 42 16.75 -5.63 5.84
CA HIS A 42 15.62 -5.78 6.74
C HIS A 42 14.46 -6.51 6.03
N PRO A 43 13.53 -7.13 6.77
CA PRO A 43 12.35 -7.78 6.20
C PRO A 43 11.57 -6.88 5.23
N GLU A 44 11.46 -5.58 5.53
CA GLU A 44 10.79 -4.60 4.69
C GLU A 44 11.49 -4.40 3.34
N ASP A 45 12.83 -4.42 3.32
CA ASP A 45 13.63 -4.27 2.10
C ASP A 45 13.45 -5.50 1.18
N ILE A 46 13.41 -6.71 1.78
CA ILE A 46 13.18 -7.97 1.05
C ILE A 46 11.74 -8.04 0.53
N PHE A 47 10.75 -7.70 1.37
CA PHE A 47 9.34 -7.69 1.00
C PHE A 47 9.06 -6.74 -0.17
N GLN A 48 9.60 -5.52 -0.13
CA GLN A 48 9.49 -4.57 -1.24
C GLN A 48 10.03 -5.16 -2.54
N ALA A 49 11.21 -5.79 -2.49
CA ALA A 49 11.83 -6.39 -3.66
C ALA A 49 10.98 -7.47 -4.32
N VAL A 50 10.48 -8.39 -3.50
CA VAL A 50 9.67 -9.50 -3.98
C VAL A 50 8.37 -8.98 -4.57
N MET A 51 7.70 -8.04 -3.88
CA MET A 51 6.46 -7.46 -4.38
C MET A 51 6.66 -6.64 -5.66
N GLY A 52 7.77 -5.91 -5.80
CA GLY A 52 8.09 -5.16 -7.02
C GLY A 52 8.26 -6.09 -8.23
N TRP A 53 8.86 -7.27 -8.03
CA TRP A 53 8.94 -8.29 -9.07
C TRP A 53 7.59 -8.93 -9.38
N ILE A 54 6.79 -9.29 -8.37
CA ILE A 54 5.45 -9.87 -8.56
C ILE A 54 4.55 -8.91 -9.34
N ASP A 55 4.52 -7.63 -8.96
CA ASP A 55 3.75 -6.61 -9.67
C ASP A 55 4.25 -6.40 -11.09
N SER A 56 5.57 -6.40 -11.33
CA SER A 56 6.12 -6.32 -12.68
C SER A 56 5.68 -7.50 -13.55
N ILE A 57 5.77 -8.74 -13.03
CA ILE A 57 5.42 -9.97 -13.76
C ILE A 57 3.93 -10.02 -14.10
N ARG A 58 3.06 -9.59 -13.19
CA ARG A 58 1.61 -9.66 -13.39
C ARG A 58 1.06 -8.54 -14.26
N THR A 59 1.73 -7.38 -14.30
CA THR A 59 1.20 -6.18 -14.98
C THR A 59 1.82 -5.91 -16.34
N GLU A 60 2.97 -6.49 -16.67
CA GLU A 60 3.60 -6.29 -17.98
C GLU A 60 2.80 -7.01 -19.08
N PRO A 61 2.15 -6.27 -20.01
CA PRO A 61 1.36 -6.89 -21.08
C PRO A 61 2.24 -7.54 -22.16
N ASP A 62 3.51 -7.15 -22.29
CA ASP A 62 4.45 -7.73 -23.25
C ASP A 62 5.24 -8.88 -22.59
N ASN A 63 4.78 -10.10 -22.83
CA ASN A 63 5.44 -11.31 -22.32
C ASN A 63 6.92 -11.40 -22.75
N ASP A 64 7.30 -11.00 -23.96
CA ASP A 64 8.68 -11.08 -24.41
C ASP A 64 9.56 -10.08 -23.68
N LYS A 65 9.02 -8.88 -23.40
CA LYS A 65 9.69 -7.89 -22.56
C LYS A 65 9.86 -8.40 -21.14
N MET A 66 8.86 -9.03 -20.55
CA MET A 66 8.99 -9.59 -19.20
C MET A 66 9.97 -10.76 -19.14
N ILE A 67 10.01 -11.64 -20.16
CA ILE A 67 11.02 -12.69 -20.25
C ILE A 67 12.43 -12.09 -20.32
N ARG A 68 12.65 -11.05 -21.13
CA ARG A 68 13.96 -10.35 -21.15
C ARG A 68 14.31 -9.76 -19.78
N LEU A 69 13.33 -9.26 -19.03
CA LEU A 69 13.56 -8.75 -17.67
C LEU A 69 13.92 -9.87 -16.69
N ILE A 70 13.27 -11.05 -16.78
CA ILE A 70 13.63 -12.21 -15.95
C ILE A 70 15.01 -12.75 -16.32
N ASP A 71 15.35 -12.80 -17.61
CA ASP A 71 16.69 -13.20 -18.08
C ASP A 71 17.78 -12.23 -17.59
N GLN A 72 17.42 -11.04 -17.11
CA GLN A 72 18.33 -10.06 -16.50
C GLN A 72 18.18 -9.97 -14.97
N SER A 73 17.33 -10.80 -14.35
CA SER A 73 16.99 -10.71 -12.93
C SER A 73 18.20 -10.76 -12.01
N TRP A 74 19.15 -11.68 -12.27
CA TRP A 74 20.42 -11.76 -11.54
C TRP A 74 21.19 -10.45 -11.57
N ASN A 75 21.54 -9.99 -12.78
CA ASN A 75 22.34 -8.78 -12.96
C ASN A 75 21.64 -7.53 -12.42
N ARG A 76 20.31 -7.45 -12.53
CA ARG A 76 19.52 -6.34 -12.01
C ARG A 76 19.53 -6.33 -10.48
N GLN A 77 19.34 -7.49 -9.86
CA GLN A 77 19.32 -7.60 -8.40
C GLN A 77 20.71 -7.38 -7.81
N TRP A 78 21.74 -7.97 -8.42
CA TRP A 78 23.14 -7.75 -8.05
C TRP A 78 23.53 -6.28 -8.08
N ARG A 79 23.25 -5.57 -9.18
CA ARG A 79 23.53 -4.13 -9.30
C ARG A 79 22.79 -3.32 -8.25
N THR A 80 21.53 -3.65 -8.01
CA THR A 80 20.74 -2.97 -6.97
C THR A 80 21.37 -3.12 -5.59
N LEU A 81 21.84 -4.32 -5.24
CA LEU A 81 22.49 -4.58 -3.96
C LEU A 81 23.88 -3.93 -3.88
N SER A 82 24.63 -3.93 -4.98
CA SER A 82 25.92 -3.24 -5.09
C SER A 82 25.76 -1.73 -4.86
N ASP A 83 24.80 -1.09 -5.53
CA ASP A 83 24.48 0.32 -5.35
C ASP A 83 24.06 0.65 -3.91
N ILE A 84 23.29 -0.23 -3.27
CA ILE A 84 22.91 -0.10 -1.86
C ILE A 84 24.15 -0.17 -0.97
N GLY A 85 25.06 -1.12 -1.24
CA GLY A 85 26.28 -1.31 -0.49
C GLY A 85 27.21 -0.09 -0.57
N GLU A 86 27.43 0.42 -1.78
CA GLU A 86 28.23 1.63 -2.03
C GLU A 86 27.67 2.85 -1.28
N ARG A 87 26.35 3.08 -1.36
CA ARG A 87 25.69 4.21 -0.66
C ARG A 87 25.76 4.07 0.86
N ALA A 88 25.68 2.85 1.36
CA ALA A 88 25.83 2.57 2.79
C ALA A 88 27.28 2.60 3.27
N ARG A 89 28.25 2.77 2.35
CA ARG A 89 29.70 2.69 2.61
C ARG A 89 30.09 1.39 3.31
N CYS A 90 29.47 0.29 2.93
CA CYS A 90 29.83 -1.03 3.42
C CYS A 90 30.67 -1.79 2.39
N GLU A 91 31.80 -2.33 2.84
CA GLU A 91 32.65 -3.21 2.04
C GLU A 91 32.02 -4.62 2.02
N CYS A 92 31.01 -4.81 1.18
CA CYS A 92 30.40 -6.11 0.95
C CYS A 92 31.33 -6.98 0.09
N SER A 93 31.54 -8.22 0.51
CA SER A 93 32.24 -9.19 -0.34
C SER A 93 31.36 -9.63 -1.51
N ASP A 94 31.97 -10.06 -2.62
CA ASP A 94 31.24 -10.64 -3.75
C ASP A 94 30.42 -11.86 -3.32
N GLN A 95 30.95 -12.67 -2.38
CA GLN A 95 30.22 -13.81 -1.81
C GLN A 95 28.94 -13.37 -1.10
N GLU A 96 29.02 -12.32 -0.27
CA GLU A 96 27.87 -11.78 0.43
C GLU A 96 26.82 -11.21 -0.55
N LEU A 97 27.25 -10.53 -1.62
CA LEU A 97 26.36 -10.06 -2.68
C LEU A 97 25.71 -11.23 -3.43
N GLU A 98 26.44 -12.31 -3.68
CA GLU A 98 25.94 -13.53 -4.32
C GLU A 98 24.86 -14.20 -3.47
N GLU A 99 25.14 -14.44 -2.19
CA GLU A 99 24.22 -15.05 -1.23
C GLU A 99 22.95 -14.21 -1.08
N THR A 100 23.09 -12.89 -0.96
CA THR A 100 21.95 -11.97 -0.83
C THR A 100 21.12 -11.90 -2.11
N THR A 101 21.78 -11.83 -3.27
CA THR A 101 21.11 -11.86 -4.59
C THR A 101 20.32 -13.15 -4.76
N CYS A 102 20.95 -14.29 -4.48
CA CYS A 102 20.32 -15.60 -4.59
C CYS A 102 19.10 -15.72 -3.66
N MET A 103 19.23 -15.29 -2.40
CA MET A 103 18.14 -15.30 -1.44
C MET A 103 16.91 -14.51 -1.93
N MET A 104 17.10 -13.30 -2.44
CA MET A 104 16.00 -12.45 -2.93
C MET A 104 15.29 -13.07 -4.14
N LEU A 105 16.05 -13.64 -5.09
CA LEU A 105 15.48 -14.33 -6.24
C LEU A 105 14.82 -15.66 -5.85
N LEU A 106 15.31 -16.34 -4.81
CA LEU A 106 14.66 -17.53 -4.27
C LEU A 106 13.30 -17.21 -3.63
N TRP A 107 13.17 -16.10 -2.89
CA TRP A 107 11.88 -15.64 -2.38
C TRP A 107 10.86 -15.41 -3.51
N LEU A 108 11.28 -14.74 -4.58
CA LEU A 108 10.45 -14.55 -5.77
C LEU A 108 10.09 -15.89 -6.42
N HIS A 109 11.07 -16.76 -6.64
CA HIS A 109 10.85 -18.10 -7.22
C HIS A 109 9.80 -18.89 -6.44
N LYS A 110 9.87 -18.86 -5.11
CA LYS A 110 8.91 -19.54 -4.25
C LYS A 110 7.50 -19.03 -4.39
N CYS A 111 7.32 -17.71 -4.46
CA CYS A 111 6.02 -17.11 -4.73
C CYS A 111 5.48 -17.54 -6.11
N LEU A 112 6.34 -17.57 -7.13
CA LEU A 112 5.94 -18.01 -8.49
C LEU A 112 5.56 -19.49 -8.53
N VAL A 113 6.26 -20.36 -7.80
CA VAL A 113 5.92 -21.79 -7.69
C VAL A 113 4.53 -21.98 -7.07
N LEU A 114 4.16 -21.20 -6.05
CA LEU A 114 2.81 -21.25 -5.49
C LEU A 114 1.73 -20.84 -6.51
N LEU A 115 2.06 -19.95 -7.43
CA LEU A 115 1.19 -19.49 -8.52
C LEU A 115 1.17 -20.45 -9.74
N CYS A 116 1.97 -21.52 -9.74
CA CYS A 116 1.94 -22.54 -10.79
C CYS A 116 0.77 -23.52 -10.65
N ASP A 117 0.01 -23.45 -9.55
CA ASP A 117 -1.15 -24.31 -9.32
C ASP A 117 -2.17 -24.19 -10.47
N GLU A 118 -2.73 -25.32 -10.89
CA GLU A 118 -3.67 -25.40 -12.02
C GLU A 118 -4.94 -24.55 -11.85
N GLN A 119 -5.27 -24.19 -10.60
CA GLN A 119 -6.43 -23.35 -10.30
C GLN A 119 -6.17 -21.85 -10.52
N VAL A 120 -4.92 -21.45 -10.73
CA VAL A 120 -4.51 -20.04 -10.87
C VAL A 120 -4.59 -19.58 -12.31
N HIS A 121 -5.20 -18.41 -12.55
CA HIS A 121 -5.25 -17.86 -13.90
C HIS A 121 -3.85 -17.49 -14.40
N GLY A 122 -3.48 -17.99 -15.59
CA GLY A 122 -2.16 -17.75 -16.15
C GLY A 122 -1.04 -18.56 -15.48
N ASN A 123 -1.33 -19.66 -14.78
CA ASN A 123 -0.34 -20.52 -14.13
C ASN A 123 0.88 -20.89 -15.00
N LEU A 124 0.68 -21.20 -16.29
CA LEU A 124 1.77 -21.51 -17.23
C LEU A 124 2.75 -20.35 -17.44
N TRP A 125 2.25 -19.11 -17.33
CA TRP A 125 3.10 -17.92 -17.38
C TRP A 125 4.00 -17.84 -16.17
N TYR A 126 3.45 -18.03 -14.96
CA TYR A 126 4.24 -18.06 -13.73
C TYR A 126 5.23 -19.23 -13.71
N HIS A 127 4.84 -20.38 -14.26
CA HIS A 127 5.74 -21.53 -14.42
C HIS A 127 6.96 -21.18 -15.29
N LYS A 128 6.73 -20.60 -16.48
CA LYS A 128 7.80 -20.14 -17.37
C LYS A 128 8.72 -19.13 -16.69
N CYS A 129 8.15 -18.20 -15.91
CA CYS A 129 8.91 -17.22 -15.15
C CYS A 129 9.77 -17.89 -14.07
N ALA A 130 9.22 -18.85 -13.33
CA ALA A 130 9.91 -19.59 -12.27
C ALA A 130 11.09 -20.40 -12.82
N GLU A 131 10.90 -21.15 -13.91
CA GLU A 131 11.96 -21.92 -14.57
C GLU A 131 13.13 -21.02 -15.00
N LYS A 132 12.81 -19.91 -15.66
CA LYS A 132 13.80 -18.93 -16.10
C LYS A 132 14.58 -18.32 -14.93
N LEU A 133 13.90 -18.02 -13.83
CA LEU A 133 14.53 -17.48 -12.64
C LEU A 133 15.51 -18.47 -11.99
N VAL A 134 15.15 -19.77 -11.95
CA VAL A 134 16.06 -20.83 -11.48
C VAL A 134 17.29 -20.93 -12.37
N LEU A 135 17.13 -20.90 -13.69
CA LEU A 135 18.27 -20.91 -14.62
C LEU A 135 19.22 -19.74 -14.39
N GLN A 136 18.69 -18.55 -14.09
CA GLN A 136 19.52 -17.40 -13.74
C GLN A 136 20.34 -17.63 -12.47
N MET A 137 19.72 -18.17 -11.42
CA MET A 137 20.43 -18.50 -10.17
C MET A 137 21.48 -19.59 -10.37
N MET A 138 21.16 -20.67 -11.10
CA MET A 138 22.10 -21.76 -11.36
C MET A 138 23.30 -21.33 -12.21
N SER A 139 23.10 -20.38 -13.12
CA SER A 139 24.16 -19.93 -14.04
C SER A 139 25.15 -18.97 -13.39
N HIS A 140 24.74 -18.27 -12.33
CA HIS A 140 25.53 -17.20 -11.73
C HIS A 140 25.91 -17.44 -10.26
N SER A 141 25.31 -18.40 -9.57
CA SER A 141 25.62 -18.70 -8.18
C SER A 141 26.12 -20.11 -7.96
N TYR A 142 27.25 -20.22 -7.27
CA TYR A 142 27.81 -21.50 -6.82
C TYR A 142 27.18 -21.98 -5.50
N VAL A 143 26.64 -21.05 -4.70
CA VAL A 143 26.01 -21.34 -3.40
C VAL A 143 24.50 -21.53 -3.46
N TRP A 144 23.88 -21.39 -4.65
CA TRP A 144 22.43 -21.38 -4.79
C TRP A 144 21.74 -22.55 -4.09
N MET A 145 22.34 -23.75 -4.17
CA MET A 145 21.74 -24.96 -3.65
C MET A 145 21.75 -25.00 -2.12
N ASP A 146 22.74 -24.39 -1.49
CA ASP A 146 22.86 -24.31 -0.03
C ASP A 146 21.98 -23.20 0.56
N VAL A 147 21.90 -22.04 -0.12
CA VAL A 147 20.92 -21.00 0.20
C VAL A 147 19.50 -21.57 0.02
N ASN A 148 19.27 -22.31 -1.07
CA ASN A 148 18.00 -22.94 -1.36
C ASN A 148 17.58 -23.93 -0.27
N LYS A 149 18.47 -24.82 0.20
CA LYS A 149 18.17 -25.74 1.32
C LYS A 149 17.77 -24.98 2.59
N THR A 150 18.47 -23.88 2.88
CA THR A 150 18.22 -23.06 4.06
C THR A 150 16.85 -22.39 4.00
N VAL A 151 16.54 -21.75 2.87
CA VAL A 151 15.23 -21.13 2.62
C VAL A 151 14.12 -22.20 2.56
N PHE A 152 14.32 -23.33 1.86
CA PHE A 152 13.35 -24.42 1.74
C PHE A 152 13.03 -25.08 3.09
N LYS A 153 14.04 -25.30 3.94
CA LYS A 153 13.81 -25.89 5.27
C LYS A 153 12.97 -24.96 6.12
N GLY A 154 13.22 -23.65 6.07
CA GLY A 154 12.37 -22.65 6.72
C GLY A 154 10.95 -22.61 6.14
N TRP A 155 10.83 -22.66 4.81
CA TRP A 155 9.57 -22.56 4.07
C TRP A 155 8.62 -23.73 4.35
N ASN A 156 9.11 -24.97 4.25
CA ASN A 156 8.28 -26.18 4.32
C ASN A 156 7.83 -26.52 5.76
N LEU A 157 8.39 -25.86 6.77
CA LEU A 157 7.99 -26.04 8.17
C LEU A 157 6.92 -25.05 8.62
N MET A 158 6.47 -24.14 7.74
CA MET A 158 5.52 -23.11 8.09
C MET A 158 4.08 -23.49 7.75
N GLU A 159 3.22 -23.49 8.77
CA GLU A 159 1.76 -23.61 8.62
C GLU A 159 1.17 -22.46 7.77
N THR A 160 1.90 -21.35 7.60
CA THR A 160 1.46 -20.17 6.85
C THR A 160 1.66 -20.28 5.33
N VAL A 161 2.18 -21.40 4.81
CA VAL A 161 2.41 -21.55 3.36
C VAL A 161 1.08 -21.59 2.59
N ASP A 162 0.07 -22.26 3.12
CA ASP A 162 -1.26 -22.30 2.50
C ASP A 162 -1.93 -20.92 2.57
N GLU A 163 -1.81 -20.23 3.71
CA GLU A 163 -2.29 -18.85 3.87
C GLU A 163 -1.61 -17.89 2.87
N LEU A 164 -0.30 -18.05 2.66
CA LEU A 164 0.44 -17.29 1.65
C LEU A 164 -0.04 -17.61 0.23
N LYS A 165 -0.24 -18.89 -0.08
CA LYS A 165 -0.73 -19.31 -1.39
C LYS A 165 -2.09 -18.69 -1.68
N ASP A 166 -3.05 -18.82 -0.76
CA ASP A 166 -4.39 -18.25 -0.90
C ASP A 166 -4.34 -16.73 -1.07
N TRP A 167 -3.51 -16.05 -0.27
CA TRP A 167 -3.31 -14.61 -0.39
C TRP A 167 -2.70 -14.22 -1.74
N LEU A 168 -1.68 -14.93 -2.22
CA LEU A 168 -1.03 -14.65 -3.51
C LEU A 168 -2.01 -14.83 -4.67
N ILE A 169 -2.81 -15.90 -4.67
CA ILE A 169 -3.84 -16.15 -5.69
C ILE A 169 -4.85 -15.02 -5.69
N GLN A 170 -5.40 -14.67 -4.53
CA GLN A 170 -6.33 -13.55 -4.40
C GLN A 170 -5.69 -12.24 -4.88
N TYR A 171 -4.42 -12.02 -4.56
CA TYR A 171 -3.70 -10.82 -4.94
C TYR A 171 -3.54 -10.70 -6.46
N VAL A 172 -3.08 -11.76 -7.14
CA VAL A 172 -2.84 -11.70 -8.59
C VAL A 172 -4.14 -11.70 -9.41
N ASP A 173 -5.17 -12.44 -8.96
CA ASP A 173 -6.41 -12.61 -9.73
C ASP A 173 -7.44 -11.50 -9.44
N SER A 174 -7.48 -10.96 -8.21
CA SER A 174 -8.54 -10.04 -7.78
C SER A 174 -8.08 -8.60 -7.55
N SER A 175 -6.79 -8.34 -7.35
CA SER A 175 -6.30 -6.98 -7.11
C SER A 175 -6.05 -6.23 -8.42
N ALA A 176 -6.93 -5.30 -8.76
CA ALA A 176 -6.75 -4.43 -9.93
C ALA A 176 -5.58 -3.44 -9.78
N THR A 177 -5.08 -3.20 -8.56
CA THR A 177 -4.07 -2.16 -8.30
C THR A 177 -2.77 -2.77 -7.75
N PRO A 178 -1.61 -2.52 -8.39
CA PRO A 178 -0.29 -2.82 -7.83
C PRO A 178 -0.10 -2.17 -6.47
N ILE A 179 0.54 -2.90 -5.55
CA ILE A 179 0.99 -2.31 -4.28
C ILE A 179 2.39 -1.70 -4.42
N THR A 180 3.00 -1.78 -5.60
CA THR A 180 4.25 -1.11 -5.95
C THR A 180 4.10 -0.13 -7.10
N THR A 181 5.03 0.83 -7.21
CA THR A 181 5.17 1.73 -8.36
C THR A 181 5.76 0.97 -9.55
N VAL A 182 5.85 1.62 -10.72
CA VAL A 182 6.48 1.05 -11.93
C VAL A 182 7.97 0.73 -11.69
N GLU A 183 8.60 1.42 -10.76
CA GLU A 183 9.99 1.21 -10.35
C GLU A 183 10.16 0.07 -9.32
N GLY A 184 9.05 -0.53 -8.85
CA GLY A 184 9.03 -1.61 -7.87
C GLY A 184 9.12 -1.15 -6.41
N GLU A 185 8.85 0.13 -6.13
CA GLU A 185 8.83 0.66 -4.76
C GLU A 185 7.44 0.51 -4.16
N LEU A 186 7.32 0.13 -2.88
CA LEU A 186 6.00 -0.01 -2.25
C LEU A 186 5.24 1.32 -2.28
N VAL A 187 3.98 1.28 -2.74
CA VAL A 187 3.05 2.40 -2.65
C VAL A 187 2.62 2.51 -1.19
N LEU A 188 3.42 3.22 -0.40
CA LEU A 188 3.13 3.53 0.99
C LEU A 188 2.05 4.61 1.06
N GLN A 189 0.82 4.27 0.65
CA GLN A 189 -0.32 5.16 0.84
C GLN A 189 -0.39 5.55 2.31
N ASP A 190 -0.52 6.83 2.58
CA ASP A 190 -0.67 7.31 3.94
C ASP A 190 -2.07 6.94 4.45
N THR A 191 -2.19 5.73 5.01
CA THR A 191 -3.41 5.24 5.66
C THR A 191 -3.60 5.88 7.03
N SER A 192 -2.60 6.65 7.51
CA SER A 192 -2.71 7.45 8.72
C SER A 192 -3.97 8.32 8.67
N CYS A 193 -4.37 8.83 7.51
CA CYS A 193 -5.60 9.62 7.34
C CYS A 193 -6.81 8.84 6.80
N PHE A 194 -6.70 7.52 6.61
CA PHE A 194 -7.80 6.70 6.11
C PHE A 194 -8.86 6.56 7.20
N ILE A 195 -10.11 6.82 6.83
CA ILE A 195 -11.27 6.63 7.71
C ILE A 195 -11.92 5.32 7.29
N PHE A 196 -11.90 4.32 8.18
CA PHE A 196 -12.52 3.03 7.90
C PHE A 196 -14.03 3.09 8.17
N PRO A 197 -14.86 2.38 7.39
CA PRO A 197 -16.27 2.26 7.69
C PRO A 197 -16.48 1.65 9.07
N PRO A 198 -17.39 2.19 9.89
CA PRO A 198 -17.71 1.61 11.19
C PRO A 198 -18.42 0.27 11.02
N ASN A 199 -18.32 -0.60 12.02
CA ASN A 199 -19.14 -1.81 12.09
C ASN A 199 -20.63 -1.42 12.18
N GLY A 200 -21.45 -1.83 11.21
CA GLY A 200 -22.89 -1.55 11.17
C GLY A 200 -23.33 -0.70 9.97
N GLU A 201 -24.42 0.04 10.13
CA GLU A 201 -25.01 0.87 9.06
C GLU A 201 -24.21 2.17 8.85
N TYR A 202 -23.84 2.45 7.60
CA TYR A 202 -23.14 3.66 7.18
C TYR A 202 -23.47 4.02 5.72
N ASP A 203 -23.21 5.26 5.32
CA ASP A 203 -23.30 5.67 3.90
C ASP A 203 -21.98 5.32 3.19
N PRO A 204 -21.97 4.40 2.20
CA PRO A 204 -20.74 3.97 1.54
C PRO A 204 -20.03 5.10 0.78
N LYS A 205 -20.75 6.17 0.41
CA LYS A 205 -20.16 7.33 -0.29
C LYS A 205 -19.12 8.05 0.56
N MET A 206 -19.24 7.98 1.89
CA MET A 206 -18.29 8.58 2.84
C MET A 206 -16.91 7.89 2.86
N TYR A 207 -16.81 6.68 2.31
CA TYR A 207 -15.62 5.83 2.39
C TYR A 207 -14.99 5.51 1.03
N THR A 208 -15.54 6.06 -0.05
CA THR A 208 -15.00 5.92 -1.41
C THR A 208 -13.57 6.49 -1.54
N PRO A 209 -12.76 6.06 -2.53
CA PRO A 209 -11.43 6.62 -2.75
C PRO A 209 -11.43 8.16 -2.89
N GLN A 210 -12.49 8.72 -3.49
CA GLN A 210 -12.66 10.17 -3.62
C GLN A 210 -12.90 10.83 -2.25
N ALA A 211 -13.75 10.25 -1.40
CA ALA A 211 -13.95 10.74 -0.03
C ALA A 211 -12.67 10.66 0.80
N GLN A 212 -11.90 9.56 0.69
CA GLN A 212 -10.65 9.39 1.41
C GLN A 212 -9.61 10.45 1.04
N LYS A 213 -9.52 10.82 -0.24
CA LYS A 213 -8.67 11.93 -0.68
C LYS A 213 -9.13 13.28 -0.11
N ILE A 214 -10.43 13.53 0.03
CA ILE A 214 -10.97 14.73 0.69
C ILE A 214 -10.55 14.75 2.16
N TRP A 215 -10.76 13.65 2.89
CA TRP A 215 -10.39 13.52 4.30
C TRP A 215 -8.89 13.76 4.51
N ARG A 216 -8.06 13.14 3.68
CA ARG A 216 -6.60 13.34 3.70
C ARG A 216 -6.22 14.80 3.52
N LYS A 217 -6.75 15.47 2.49
CA LYS A 217 -6.44 16.89 2.26
C LYS A 217 -6.91 17.80 3.39
N LEU A 218 -8.05 17.50 4.02
CA LEU A 218 -8.51 18.26 5.18
C LEU A 218 -7.54 18.11 6.37
N VAL A 219 -6.97 16.93 6.58
CA VAL A 219 -5.94 16.71 7.60
C VAL A 219 -4.62 17.40 7.24
N GLU A 220 -4.13 17.23 6.00
CA GLU A 220 -2.90 17.87 5.50
C GLU A 220 -2.94 19.40 5.64
N LYS A 221 -4.10 20.00 5.34
CA LYS A 221 -4.33 21.44 5.45
C LYS A 221 -4.76 21.89 6.84
N LYS A 222 -4.70 21.00 7.85
CA LYS A 222 -5.00 21.28 9.26
C LYS A 222 -6.43 21.78 9.51
N TRP A 223 -7.38 21.44 8.63
CA TRP A 223 -8.81 21.72 8.84
C TRP A 223 -9.40 20.83 9.94
N CYS A 224 -8.97 19.57 9.96
CA CYS A 224 -9.28 18.59 10.97
C CYS A 224 -8.01 17.82 11.39
N ALA A 225 -8.13 17.03 12.46
CA ALA A 225 -7.14 16.02 12.82
C ALA A 225 -7.84 14.66 12.91
N LYS A 226 -7.12 13.57 12.64
CA LYS A 226 -7.63 12.24 12.93
C LYS A 226 -7.46 11.93 14.41
N GLN A 227 -8.51 11.37 15.01
CA GLN A 227 -8.51 10.79 16.34
C GLN A 227 -9.20 9.44 16.24
N ASP A 228 -8.44 8.37 16.46
CA ASP A 228 -8.89 6.99 16.28
C ASP A 228 -9.48 6.75 14.88
N SER A 229 -10.72 6.27 14.79
CA SER A 229 -11.44 6.02 13.54
C SER A 229 -12.22 7.23 13.01
N MET A 230 -12.08 8.41 13.62
CA MET A 230 -12.89 9.59 13.30
C MET A 230 -12.04 10.84 13.07
N LEU A 231 -12.68 11.88 12.54
CA LEU A 231 -12.10 13.20 12.30
C LEU A 231 -12.61 14.20 13.33
N VAL A 232 -11.70 14.97 13.91
CA VAL A 232 -12.01 16.08 14.82
C VAL A 232 -11.81 17.38 14.07
N TRP A 233 -12.89 18.12 13.86
CA TRP A 233 -12.81 19.44 13.23
C TRP A 233 -12.06 20.40 14.16
N LYS A 234 -11.06 21.13 13.61
CA LYS A 234 -10.19 22.02 14.40
C LYS A 234 -10.51 23.51 14.23
N ASN A 235 -11.47 23.84 13.38
CA ASN A 235 -11.87 25.21 13.06
C ASN A 235 -13.26 25.53 13.62
N THR A 236 -13.80 26.70 13.26
CA THR A 236 -15.11 27.16 13.75
C THR A 236 -16.26 26.26 13.28
N ASN A 237 -17.33 26.16 14.09
CA ASN A 237 -18.58 25.48 13.71
C ASN A 237 -19.20 26.03 12.41
N LYS A 238 -18.93 27.32 12.12
CA LYS A 238 -19.33 27.96 10.86
C LYS A 238 -18.62 27.32 9.66
N SER A 239 -17.29 27.23 9.70
CA SER A 239 -16.49 26.56 8.65
C SER A 239 -16.83 25.07 8.52
N PHE A 240 -17.16 24.41 9.63
CA PHE A 240 -17.59 23.03 9.61
C PHE A 240 -18.89 22.85 8.83
N GLY A 241 -19.87 23.73 9.05
CA GLY A 241 -21.13 23.72 8.31
C GLY A 241 -20.93 23.91 6.80
N PHE A 242 -19.99 24.78 6.41
CA PHE A 242 -19.61 24.95 5.01
C PHE A 242 -18.98 23.68 4.43
N MET A 243 -18.07 23.05 5.16
CA MET A 243 -17.46 21.78 4.76
C MET A 243 -18.52 20.71 4.50
N VAL A 244 -19.42 20.47 5.46
CA VAL A 244 -20.48 19.47 5.31
C VAL A 244 -21.34 19.76 4.08
N LYS A 245 -21.75 21.02 3.86
CA LYS A 245 -22.59 21.41 2.71
C LYS A 245 -21.87 21.16 1.37
N ILE A 246 -20.60 21.55 1.27
CA ILE A 246 -19.79 21.39 0.05
C ILE A 246 -19.54 19.91 -0.25
N VAL A 247 -19.12 19.14 0.76
CA VAL A 247 -18.81 17.71 0.60
C VAL A 247 -20.07 16.90 0.31
N ALA A 248 -21.19 17.19 0.99
CA ALA A 248 -22.46 16.53 0.72
C ALA A 248 -22.92 16.74 -0.73
N HIS A 249 -22.71 17.94 -1.27
CA HIS A 249 -22.98 18.22 -2.67
C HIS A 249 -22.03 17.49 -3.62
N HIS A 250 -20.74 17.50 -3.31
CA HIS A 250 -19.71 16.89 -4.15
C HIS A 250 -19.81 15.36 -4.22
N LEU A 251 -20.07 14.70 -3.09
CA LEU A 251 -20.17 13.24 -2.99
C LEU A 251 -21.62 12.73 -3.09
N ASN A 252 -22.59 13.62 -3.31
CA ASN A 252 -24.02 13.30 -3.40
C ASN A 252 -24.57 12.54 -2.16
N ILE A 253 -24.30 13.10 -0.96
CA ILE A 253 -24.71 12.55 0.35
C ILE A 253 -25.97 13.29 0.81
N TYR A 254 -27.13 12.73 0.47
CA TYR A 254 -28.44 13.28 0.81
C TYR A 254 -29.35 12.21 1.40
N ASP A 255 -30.28 12.64 2.23
CA ASP A 255 -31.33 11.82 2.81
C ASP A 255 -32.18 11.20 1.67
N PRO A 256 -32.29 9.87 1.60
CA PRO A 256 -33.03 9.20 0.53
C PRO A 256 -34.52 9.49 0.58
N THR A 257 -35.05 9.88 1.74
CA THR A 257 -36.48 10.17 1.97
C THR A 257 -36.82 11.64 1.75
N LYS A 258 -35.83 12.54 1.76
CA LYS A 258 -36.03 14.00 1.68
C LYS A 258 -35.13 14.65 0.65
N LYS A 259 -35.73 15.06 -0.47
CA LYS A 259 -35.04 15.71 -1.58
C LYS A 259 -34.23 16.93 -1.11
N GLY A 260 -32.92 16.91 -1.34
CA GLY A 260 -32.00 18.02 -1.08
C GLY A 260 -31.61 18.21 0.39
N VAL A 261 -32.06 17.32 1.29
CA VAL A 261 -31.65 17.34 2.71
C VAL A 261 -30.38 16.52 2.87
N ILE A 262 -29.36 17.08 3.53
CA ILE A 262 -28.10 16.38 3.80
C ILE A 262 -28.35 15.20 4.74
N ALA A 263 -27.75 14.03 4.45
CA ALA A 263 -27.75 12.89 5.36
C ALA A 263 -26.75 13.13 6.51
N TRP A 264 -27.17 13.91 7.51
CA TRP A 264 -26.32 14.32 8.63
C TRP A 264 -25.77 13.16 9.47
N SER A 265 -26.52 12.06 9.57
CA SER A 265 -26.09 10.84 10.24
C SER A 265 -24.81 10.26 9.63
N ALA A 266 -24.61 10.39 8.32
CA ALA A 266 -23.39 9.95 7.64
C ALA A 266 -22.17 10.74 8.13
N PHE A 267 -22.29 12.06 8.29
CA PHE A 267 -21.22 12.91 8.80
C PHE A 267 -20.93 12.68 10.29
N GLN A 268 -21.94 12.35 11.09
CA GLN A 268 -21.76 11.98 12.50
C GLN A 268 -20.97 10.69 12.70
N LYS A 269 -20.93 9.80 11.70
CA LYS A 269 -20.10 8.58 11.72
C LYS A 269 -18.64 8.84 11.34
N VAL A 270 -18.34 9.95 10.68
CA VAL A 270 -16.98 10.31 10.25
C VAL A 270 -16.36 11.38 11.15
N PHE A 271 -17.15 12.29 11.71
CA PHE A 271 -16.66 13.40 12.53
C PHE A 271 -17.12 13.31 13.99
N MET A 272 -16.16 13.46 14.92
CA MET A 272 -16.44 13.57 16.35
C MET A 272 -17.07 14.91 16.70
N GLY A 273 -17.84 14.96 17.79
CA GLY A 273 -18.31 16.20 18.40
C GLY A 273 -19.51 16.86 17.71
N LEU A 274 -20.17 16.18 16.78
CA LEU A 274 -21.50 16.58 16.26
C LEU A 274 -22.62 16.23 17.26
N GLU A 275 -22.46 16.65 18.51
CA GLU A 275 -23.46 16.59 19.59
C GLU A 275 -24.51 17.70 19.42
N ASP A 276 -25.67 17.58 20.09
CA ASP A 276 -26.88 18.39 19.82
C ASP A 276 -26.67 19.91 19.75
N SER A 277 -25.84 20.49 20.62
CA SER A 277 -25.59 21.95 20.63
C SER A 277 -24.72 22.40 19.45
N THR A 278 -23.62 21.69 19.20
CA THR A 278 -22.72 21.90 18.05
C THR A 278 -23.44 21.60 16.74
N PHE A 279 -24.22 20.53 16.70
CA PHE A 279 -24.98 20.09 15.55
C PHE A 279 -25.94 21.16 15.03
N ARG A 280 -26.69 21.82 15.94
CA ARG A 280 -27.57 22.94 15.57
C ARG A 280 -26.80 24.10 14.94
N GLN A 281 -25.65 24.47 15.50
CA GLN A 281 -24.84 25.58 14.98
C GLN A 281 -24.24 25.26 13.60
N VAL A 282 -23.73 24.03 13.42
CA VAL A 282 -23.17 23.55 12.15
C VAL A 282 -24.26 23.50 11.09
N ARG A 283 -25.45 22.95 11.41
CA ARG A 283 -26.60 22.89 10.50
C ARG A 283 -27.09 24.28 10.08
N ASN A 284 -27.18 25.21 11.02
CA ASN A 284 -27.53 26.61 10.75
C ASN A 284 -26.49 27.34 9.91
N SER A 285 -25.23 26.93 9.99
CA SER A 285 -24.16 27.51 9.16
C SER A 285 -24.18 26.93 7.75
N ALA A 286 -24.44 25.63 7.62
CA ALA A 286 -24.61 24.95 6.34
C ALA A 286 -25.79 25.50 5.53
N SER A 287 -26.90 25.87 6.18
CA SER A 287 -28.07 26.46 5.50
C SER A 287 -27.82 27.86 4.96
N LYS A 288 -26.84 28.60 5.51
CA LYS A 288 -26.46 29.94 5.06
C LYS A 288 -25.56 29.92 3.81
N LEU A 289 -25.03 28.76 3.43
CA LEU A 289 -24.21 28.63 2.23
C LEU A 289 -25.09 28.19 1.05
N ASP A 290 -25.35 29.13 0.15
CA ASP A 290 -26.05 28.87 -1.11
C ASP A 290 -25.05 28.49 -2.21
N LEU A 291 -25.05 27.21 -2.57
CA LEU A 291 -24.16 26.64 -3.58
C LEU A 291 -24.50 27.09 -5.02
N THR A 292 -25.66 27.74 -5.24
CA THR A 292 -26.07 28.25 -6.56
C THR A 292 -25.48 29.62 -6.88
N THR A 293 -25.04 30.35 -5.86
CA THR A 293 -24.41 31.66 -6.03
C THR A 293 -22.98 31.54 -6.58
N LYS A 294 -22.48 32.59 -7.23
CA LYS A 294 -21.11 32.64 -7.73
C LYS A 294 -20.14 32.39 -6.57
N SER A 295 -19.23 31.45 -6.73
CA SER A 295 -18.32 31.06 -5.65
C SER A 295 -17.45 32.20 -5.10
N SER A 296 -17.21 33.25 -5.89
CA SER A 296 -16.47 34.44 -5.46
C SER A 296 -17.18 35.24 -4.37
N SER A 297 -18.50 35.06 -4.18
CA SER A 297 -19.27 35.68 -3.10
C SER A 297 -19.37 34.80 -1.85
N TRP A 298 -18.77 33.61 -1.85
CA TRP A 298 -18.78 32.74 -0.69
C TRP A 298 -17.78 33.24 0.36
N PRO A 299 -18.01 32.96 1.65
CA PRO A 299 -17.03 33.21 2.70
C PRO A 299 -15.69 32.53 2.37
N GLU A 300 -14.57 33.18 2.71
CA GLU A 300 -13.19 32.71 2.43
C GLU A 300 -12.98 31.23 2.80
N ALA A 301 -13.33 30.84 4.03
CA ALA A 301 -13.24 29.43 4.45
C ALA A 301 -14.02 28.46 3.54
N ALA A 302 -15.19 28.85 3.03
CA ALA A 302 -15.96 28.03 2.10
C ALA A 302 -15.30 27.96 0.71
N GLN A 303 -14.61 29.02 0.28
CA GLN A 303 -13.84 29.02 -0.96
C GLN A 303 -12.64 28.07 -0.85
N ASP A 304 -11.89 28.15 0.25
CA ASP A 304 -10.73 27.29 0.50
C ASP A 304 -11.13 25.81 0.53
N ILE A 305 -12.20 25.48 1.26
CA ILE A 305 -12.72 24.12 1.32
C ILE A 305 -13.18 23.65 -0.06
N ARG A 306 -13.83 24.52 -0.84
CA ARG A 306 -14.27 24.19 -2.21
C ARG A 306 -13.08 23.88 -3.12
N LEU A 307 -12.03 24.71 -3.08
CA LEU A 307 -10.82 24.50 -3.88
C LEU A 307 -10.13 23.19 -3.49
N LEU A 308 -10.07 22.92 -2.19
CA LEU A 308 -9.57 21.66 -1.65
C LEU A 308 -10.36 20.47 -2.20
N VAL A 309 -11.69 20.49 -2.08
CA VAL A 309 -12.57 19.40 -2.56
C VAL A 309 -12.52 19.23 -4.09
N LYS A 310 -12.44 20.32 -4.85
CA LYS A 310 -12.33 20.25 -6.32
C LYS A 310 -11.01 19.69 -6.83
N SER A 311 -9.95 19.82 -6.05
CA SER A 311 -8.61 19.39 -6.44
C SER A 311 -8.39 17.87 -6.27
N VAL A 312 -9.43 17.12 -5.89
CA VAL A 312 -9.41 15.70 -5.52
C VAL A 312 -9.92 14.81 -6.64
#